data_AF-A0A0D1D3N2-F1
#
_entry.id   AF-A0A0D1D3N2-F1
#
_cell.length_a   1.000
_cell.length_b   1.000
_cell.length_c   1.000
_cell.angle_alpha   90.00
_cell.angle_beta   90.00
_cell.angle_gamma   90.00
#
_symmetry.space_group_name_H-M   'P 1'
#
loop_
_entity.id
_entity.type
_entity.pdbx_description
1 polymer ?
#
loop_
_entity_poly.entity_id
_entity_poly.type
_entity_poly.pdbx_seq_one_letter_code
_entity_poly.pdbx_strand_id
1 'polypeptide(L)'
;MRRAVEALLDDPIVGISDAELRYLPFFDIALSEDTREARLRAIENVRYEVIAASPAEVLDPDGPDWLTSSSLVRTMRAAAGRVEEIDTAAREFAETVRRYEAGAERRLNIARETGLLVVRSILEGTFRGVHSETGILTDIEAIGRAEAIRGARDQDTLRKIWKTYRGVIHLGLALMDFDDDPEVSPVVLARAENYRRLLSENCPRGTSKPYVDPSAQLIFRYMTRLKPPRF
;
A
#
# COMPACT_ATOMS: atom_id res chain seq x y z
N MET A 1 10.01 30.94 14.61
CA MET A 1 10.39 30.08 13.45
C MET A 1 10.34 28.57 13.72
N ARG A 2 10.28 28.07 14.96
CA ARG A 2 10.13 26.61 15.24
C ARG A 2 8.72 26.04 15.02
N ARG A 3 7.67 26.88 14.96
CA ARG A 3 6.27 26.44 14.75
C ARG A 3 5.84 26.22 13.29
N ALA A 4 6.72 26.46 12.31
CA ALA A 4 6.39 26.27 10.89
C ALA A 4 6.91 24.95 10.29
N VAL A 5 7.68 24.17 11.07
CA VAL A 5 8.22 22.86 10.64
C VAL A 5 7.40 21.69 11.21
N GLU A 6 6.61 21.91 12.25
CA GLU A 6 5.71 20.90 12.85
C GLU A 6 4.40 20.72 12.07
N ALA A 7 4.06 21.61 11.12
CA ALA A 7 2.86 21.51 10.28
C ALA A 7 3.07 20.73 8.95
N LEU A 8 4.23 20.08 8.78
CA LEU A 8 4.53 19.19 7.65
C LEU A 8 4.47 17.71 8.04
N LEU A 9 3.83 17.40 9.18
CA LEU A 9 3.60 16.07 9.72
C LEU A 9 2.20 15.49 9.41
N ASP A 10 1.39 16.17 8.58
CA ASP A 10 -0.04 15.83 8.41
C ASP A 10 -0.39 14.95 7.19
N ASP A 11 0.59 14.52 6.39
CA ASP A 11 0.40 13.43 5.40
C ASP A 11 1.55 12.42 5.52
N PRO A 12 1.30 11.12 5.83
CA PRO A 12 2.34 10.12 5.98
C PRO A 12 2.83 9.69 4.60
N ILE A 13 3.76 10.46 4.06
CA ILE A 13 4.44 10.12 2.82
C ILE A 13 5.35 8.92 3.08
N VAL A 14 5.00 7.78 2.51
CA VAL A 14 5.85 6.59 2.41
C VAL A 14 6.79 6.79 1.22
N GLY A 15 8.02 7.20 1.52
CA GLY A 15 9.09 7.24 0.53
C GLY A 15 9.50 5.84 0.10
N ILE A 16 9.58 5.62 -1.22
CA ILE A 16 10.03 4.38 -1.85
C ILE A 16 11.31 4.68 -2.66
N SER A 17 12.38 3.97 -2.35
CA SER A 17 13.67 3.99 -3.05
C SER A 17 13.72 2.99 -4.19
N ASP A 18 14.76 3.05 -5.02
CA ASP A 18 14.99 2.09 -6.11
C ASP A 18 15.02 0.64 -5.64
N ALA A 19 15.71 0.38 -4.52
CA ALA A 19 15.82 -0.95 -3.94
C ALA A 19 14.45 -1.48 -3.47
N GLU A 20 13.57 -0.60 -3.00
CA GLU A 20 12.24 -0.97 -2.48
C GLU A 20 11.21 -1.19 -3.59
N LEU A 21 11.45 -0.76 -4.84
CA LEU A 21 10.48 -0.90 -5.94
C LEU A 21 10.15 -2.36 -6.24
N ARG A 22 11.14 -3.25 -6.25
CA ARG A 22 10.89 -4.69 -6.49
C ARG A 22 10.09 -5.36 -5.37
N TYR A 23 10.00 -4.69 -4.21
CA TYR A 23 9.32 -5.19 -3.02
C TYR A 23 7.95 -4.53 -2.82
N LEU A 24 7.41 -3.76 -3.78
CA LEU A 24 6.06 -3.19 -3.66
C LEU A 24 4.96 -4.21 -3.28
N PRO A 25 4.99 -5.49 -3.71
CA PRO A 25 4.06 -6.50 -3.20
C PRO A 25 4.14 -6.70 -1.68
N PHE A 26 5.32 -6.58 -1.07
CA PHE A 26 5.48 -6.69 0.38
C PHE A 26 4.94 -5.46 1.10
N PHE A 27 5.11 -4.26 0.53
CA PHE A 27 4.42 -3.07 1.03
C PHE A 27 2.91 -3.25 0.99
N ASP A 28 2.38 -3.83 -0.10
CA ASP A 28 0.96 -4.11 -0.23
C ASP A 28 0.44 -5.12 0.80
N ILE A 29 1.22 -6.17 1.11
CA ILE A 29 0.96 -7.08 2.25
C ILE A 29 0.92 -6.31 3.57
N ALA A 30 1.88 -5.42 3.82
CA ALA A 30 1.93 -4.60 5.03
C ALA A 30 0.69 -3.71 5.21
N LEU A 31 0.04 -3.29 4.12
CA LEU A 31 -1.20 -2.50 4.15
C LEU A 31 -2.44 -3.28 4.60
N SER A 32 -2.34 -4.61 4.69
CA SER A 32 -3.43 -5.47 5.18
C SER A 32 -3.69 -5.40 6.68
N GLU A 33 -2.79 -4.77 7.44
CA GLU A 33 -2.98 -4.54 8.86
C GLU A 33 -4.20 -3.62 9.13
N ASP A 34 -4.86 -3.84 10.27
CA ASP A 34 -6.18 -3.25 10.55
C ASP A 34 -6.09 -1.79 11.06
N THR A 35 -4.92 -1.34 11.53
CA THR A 35 -4.68 0.02 12.04
C THR A 35 -3.57 0.73 11.30
N ARG A 36 -3.57 2.07 11.33
CA ARG A 36 -2.55 2.89 10.68
C ARG A 36 -1.16 2.63 11.29
N GLU A 37 -1.10 2.53 12.60
CA GLU A 37 0.14 2.28 13.35
C GLU A 37 0.72 0.90 12.98
N ALA A 38 -0.14 -0.12 12.91
CA ALA A 38 0.28 -1.47 12.51
C ALA A 38 0.77 -1.52 11.05
N ARG A 39 0.10 -0.79 10.14
CA ARG A 39 0.57 -0.66 8.74
C ARG A 39 1.93 0.00 8.64
N LEU A 40 2.14 1.11 9.35
CA LEU A 40 3.41 1.84 9.32
C LEU A 40 4.54 0.99 9.92
N ARG A 41 4.28 0.24 11.00
CA ARG A 41 5.24 -0.72 11.55
C ARG A 41 5.52 -1.87 10.57
N ALA A 42 4.51 -2.44 9.95
CA ALA A 42 4.70 -3.49 8.96
C ALA A 42 5.50 -2.98 7.74
N ILE A 43 5.23 -1.76 7.27
CA ILE A 43 6.01 -1.08 6.22
C ILE A 43 7.47 -0.93 6.65
N GLU A 44 7.73 -0.54 7.90
CA GLU A 44 9.09 -0.46 8.42
C GLU A 44 9.77 -1.83 8.45
N ASN A 45 9.04 -2.88 8.83
CA ASN A 45 9.57 -4.24 8.80
C ASN A 45 9.93 -4.71 7.37
N VAL A 46 9.13 -4.35 6.36
CA VAL A 46 9.47 -4.57 4.95
C VAL A 46 10.80 -3.92 4.57
N ARG A 47 11.12 -2.73 5.12
CA ARG A 47 12.41 -2.07 4.83
C ARG A 47 13.60 -2.87 5.34
N TYR A 48 13.46 -3.52 6.50
CA TYR A 48 14.50 -4.41 7.01
C TYR A 48 14.65 -5.66 6.15
N GLU A 49 13.57 -6.20 5.58
CA GLU A 49 13.63 -7.29 4.59
C GLU A 49 14.43 -6.88 3.35
N VAL A 50 14.18 -5.68 2.80
CA VAL A 50 14.97 -5.16 1.66
C VAL A 50 16.45 -5.03 2.03
N ILE A 51 16.76 -4.55 3.23
CA ILE A 51 18.15 -4.46 3.72
C ILE A 51 18.78 -5.85 3.87
N ALA A 52 18.04 -6.84 4.36
CA ALA A 52 18.52 -8.21 4.54
C ALA A 52 18.76 -8.93 3.21
N ALA A 53 17.94 -8.66 2.18
CA ALA A 53 18.09 -9.22 0.85
C ALA A 53 19.20 -8.54 0.03
N SER A 54 19.47 -7.26 0.29
CA SER A 54 20.43 -6.44 -0.46
C SER A 54 21.82 -7.10 -0.64
N PRO A 55 22.48 -7.70 0.37
CA PRO A 55 23.79 -8.36 0.18
C PRO A 55 23.78 -9.50 -0.83
N ALA A 56 22.69 -10.26 -0.92
CA ALA A 56 22.57 -11.36 -1.89
C ALA A 56 22.41 -10.83 -3.31
N GLU A 57 21.61 -9.78 -3.50
CA GLU A 57 21.44 -9.11 -4.80
C GLU A 57 22.73 -8.45 -5.31
N VAL A 58 23.61 -8.00 -4.41
CA VAL A 58 24.90 -7.39 -4.82
C VAL A 58 25.93 -8.44 -5.25
N LEU A 59 25.80 -9.66 -4.74
CA LEU A 59 26.67 -10.78 -5.11
C LEU A 59 26.15 -11.53 -6.34
N ASP A 60 24.99 -11.13 -6.87
CA ASP A 60 24.46 -11.62 -8.13
C ASP A 60 25.29 -11.07 -9.30
N PRO A 61 25.96 -11.92 -10.10
CA PRO A 61 26.73 -11.48 -11.27
C PRO A 61 25.86 -10.85 -12.38
N ASP A 62 24.53 -11.07 -12.35
CA ASP A 62 23.54 -10.40 -13.20
C ASP A 62 22.80 -9.28 -12.45
N GLY A 63 23.30 -8.90 -11.26
CA GLY A 63 22.73 -7.90 -10.38
C GLY A 63 22.76 -6.48 -10.98
N PRO A 64 21.96 -5.54 -10.45
CA PRO A 64 21.85 -4.22 -11.03
C PRO A 64 23.17 -3.41 -10.97
N ASP A 65 23.56 -2.81 -12.09
CA ASP A 65 24.77 -1.98 -12.27
C ASP A 65 24.89 -0.76 -11.33
N TRP A 66 23.83 -0.40 -10.60
CA TRP A 66 23.78 0.78 -9.72
C TRP A 66 24.47 0.59 -8.36
N LEU A 67 25.01 -0.59 -8.07
CA LEU A 67 25.80 -0.88 -6.87
C LEU A 67 27.29 -0.62 -7.10
N THR A 68 27.70 0.65 -7.05
CA THR A 68 29.13 0.96 -6.88
C THR A 68 29.66 0.37 -5.57
N SER A 69 30.93 -0.02 -5.51
CA SER A 69 31.57 -0.57 -4.30
C SER A 69 31.36 0.27 -3.03
N SER A 70 31.13 1.59 -3.17
CA SER A 70 30.86 2.52 -2.07
C SER A 70 29.44 2.50 -1.50
N SER A 71 28.42 2.14 -2.30
CA SER A 71 27.04 1.94 -1.81
C SER A 71 26.90 0.57 -1.17
N LEU A 72 27.50 -0.46 -1.79
CA LEU A 72 27.56 -1.82 -1.24
C LEU A 72 28.14 -1.87 0.19
N VAL A 73 29.35 -1.32 0.37
CA VAL A 73 30.03 -1.32 1.69
C VAL A 73 29.21 -0.58 2.75
N ARG A 74 28.43 0.42 2.34
CA ARG A 74 27.56 1.18 3.24
C ARG A 74 26.32 0.39 3.63
N THR A 75 25.68 -0.29 2.68
CA THR A 75 24.53 -1.16 2.94
C THR A 75 24.93 -2.34 3.83
N MET A 76 26.05 -3.01 3.52
CA MET A 76 26.59 -4.08 4.35
C MET A 76 26.95 -3.60 5.76
N ARG A 77 27.53 -2.40 5.91
CA ARG A 77 27.82 -1.81 7.23
C ARG A 77 26.55 -1.46 8.00
N ALA A 78 25.54 -0.95 7.32
CA ALA A 78 24.24 -0.66 7.92
C ALA A 78 23.55 -1.93 8.42
N ALA A 79 23.60 -3.01 7.63
CA ALA A 79 23.05 -4.31 8.01
C ALA A 79 23.82 -4.94 9.19
N ALA A 80 25.17 -4.93 9.14
CA ALA A 80 26.00 -5.51 10.19
C ALA A 80 25.84 -4.82 11.56
N GLY A 81 25.54 -3.51 11.58
CA GLY A 81 25.29 -2.77 12.82
C GLY A 81 23.91 -2.98 13.45
N ARG A 82 23.00 -3.69 12.77
CA ARG A 82 21.57 -3.78 13.14
C ARG A 82 20.99 -5.19 13.02
N VAL A 83 21.84 -6.21 13.16
CA VAL A 83 21.45 -7.62 12.97
C VAL A 83 20.27 -8.01 13.87
N GLU A 84 20.27 -7.59 15.13
CA GLU A 84 19.17 -7.89 16.07
C GLU A 84 17.84 -7.22 15.67
N GLU A 85 17.91 -6.01 15.12
CA GLU A 85 16.74 -5.27 14.65
C GLU A 85 16.19 -5.89 13.36
N ILE A 86 17.08 -6.30 12.45
CA ILE A 86 16.71 -7.02 11.23
C ILE A 86 16.04 -8.36 11.57
N ASP A 87 16.61 -9.15 12.47
CA ASP A 87 16.02 -10.43 12.89
C ASP A 87 14.65 -10.24 13.54
N THR A 88 14.50 -9.20 14.37
CA THR A 88 13.21 -8.86 14.98
C THR A 88 12.18 -8.42 13.95
N ALA A 89 12.56 -7.52 13.03
CA ALA A 89 11.70 -7.06 11.96
C ALA A 89 11.26 -8.22 11.05
N ALA A 90 12.16 -9.15 10.74
CA ALA A 90 11.85 -10.31 9.92
C ALA A 90 10.84 -11.25 10.59
N ARG A 91 11.04 -11.53 11.88
CA ARG A 91 10.06 -12.30 12.68
C ARG A 91 8.70 -11.61 12.71
N GLU A 92 8.66 -10.29 12.90
CA GLU A 92 7.43 -9.51 12.93
C GLU A 92 6.72 -9.46 11.57
N PHE A 93 7.48 -9.27 10.47
CA PHE A 93 6.92 -9.28 9.13
C PHE A 93 6.36 -10.65 8.76
N ALA A 94 7.04 -11.74 9.14
CA ALA A 94 6.51 -13.08 8.97
C ALA A 94 5.16 -13.26 9.68
N GLU A 95 4.92 -12.58 10.81
CA GLU A 95 3.59 -12.59 11.43
C GLU A 95 2.55 -11.80 10.64
N THR A 96 2.94 -10.66 10.06
CA THR A 96 2.08 -9.90 9.14
C THR A 96 1.69 -10.75 7.93
N VAL A 97 2.63 -11.47 7.32
CA VAL A 97 2.36 -12.41 6.21
C VAL A 97 1.37 -13.50 6.67
N ARG A 98 1.57 -14.10 7.85
CA ARG A 98 0.60 -15.09 8.38
C ARG A 98 -0.79 -14.50 8.57
N ARG A 99 -0.92 -13.27 9.07
CA ARG A 99 -2.23 -12.59 9.21
C ARG A 99 -2.86 -12.25 7.86
N TYR A 100 -2.04 -11.87 6.88
CA TYR A 100 -2.44 -11.67 5.50
C TYR A 100 -3.11 -12.92 4.94
N GLU A 101 -2.40 -14.04 4.95
CA GLU A 101 -2.87 -15.34 4.45
C GLU A 101 -4.07 -15.89 5.23
N ALA A 102 -4.12 -15.66 6.55
CA ALA A 102 -5.23 -16.11 7.40
C ALA A 102 -6.56 -15.41 7.08
N GLY A 103 -6.53 -14.29 6.33
CA GLY A 103 -7.73 -13.66 5.79
C GLY A 103 -7.69 -12.14 5.68
N ALA A 104 -6.62 -11.46 6.09
CA ALA A 104 -6.50 -10.03 5.83
C ALA A 104 -6.35 -9.73 4.33
N GLU A 105 -5.72 -10.61 3.55
CA GLU A 105 -5.70 -10.57 2.08
C GLU A 105 -7.12 -10.43 1.52
N ARG A 106 -8.01 -11.37 1.88
CA ARG A 106 -9.39 -11.37 1.39
C ARG A 106 -10.14 -10.09 1.74
N ARG A 107 -9.97 -9.58 2.97
CA ARG A 107 -10.60 -8.32 3.39
C ARG A 107 -10.06 -7.14 2.57
N LEU A 108 -8.74 -7.10 2.34
CA LEU A 108 -8.10 -6.08 1.53
C LEU A 108 -8.55 -6.15 0.06
N ASN A 109 -8.67 -7.36 -0.51
CA ASN A 109 -9.18 -7.57 -1.88
C ASN A 109 -10.64 -7.14 -2.04
N ILE A 110 -11.51 -7.42 -1.06
CA ILE A 110 -12.89 -6.91 -1.06
C ILE A 110 -12.90 -5.36 -1.06
N ALA A 111 -12.02 -4.73 -0.29
CA ALA A 111 -11.89 -3.28 -0.27
C ALA A 111 -11.35 -2.72 -1.61
N ARG A 112 -10.41 -3.42 -2.26
CA ARG A 112 -9.92 -3.05 -3.59
C ARG A 112 -11.01 -3.13 -4.64
N GLU A 113 -11.78 -4.22 -4.67
CA GLU A 113 -12.89 -4.35 -5.61
C GLU A 113 -13.94 -3.25 -5.40
N THR A 114 -14.24 -2.92 -4.13
CA THR A 114 -15.09 -1.77 -3.80
C THR A 114 -14.51 -0.47 -4.36
N GLY A 115 -13.21 -0.24 -4.16
CA GLY A 115 -12.52 0.95 -4.67
C GLY A 115 -12.44 1.02 -6.19
N LEU A 116 -12.30 -0.13 -6.87
CA LEU A 116 -12.31 -0.24 -8.32
C LEU A 116 -13.67 0.18 -8.89
N LEU A 117 -14.77 -0.27 -8.27
CA LEU A 117 -16.12 0.17 -8.64
C LEU A 117 -16.33 1.67 -8.38
N VAL A 118 -15.77 2.24 -7.30
CA VAL A 118 -15.77 3.69 -7.07
C VAL A 118 -15.05 4.42 -8.21
N VAL A 119 -13.83 3.98 -8.54
CA VAL A 119 -13.01 4.57 -9.59
C VAL A 119 -13.73 4.50 -10.94
N ARG A 120 -14.28 3.34 -11.31
CA ARG A 120 -15.08 3.18 -12.54
C ARG A 120 -16.24 4.17 -12.57
N SER A 121 -16.99 4.27 -11.49
CA SER A 121 -18.10 5.21 -11.36
C SER A 121 -17.67 6.68 -11.54
N ILE A 122 -16.48 7.06 -11.06
CA ILE A 122 -15.92 8.40 -11.28
C ILE A 122 -15.58 8.60 -12.76
N LEU A 123 -14.87 7.66 -13.37
CA LEU A 123 -14.46 7.72 -14.77
C LEU A 123 -15.65 7.74 -15.74
N GLU A 124 -16.74 7.07 -15.39
CA GLU A 124 -18.01 7.05 -16.13
C GLU A 124 -18.89 8.29 -15.84
N GLY A 125 -18.53 9.15 -14.89
CA GLY A 125 -19.31 10.32 -14.48
C GLY A 125 -20.61 9.99 -13.74
N THR A 126 -20.77 8.76 -13.26
CA THR A 126 -21.98 8.34 -12.53
C THR A 126 -21.93 8.75 -11.05
N PHE A 127 -20.73 8.78 -10.44
CA PHE A 127 -20.49 9.20 -9.05
C PHE A 127 -21.42 8.48 -8.04
N ARG A 128 -21.56 7.16 -8.17
CA ARG A 128 -22.44 6.33 -7.34
C ARG A 128 -22.07 6.39 -5.85
N GLY A 129 -23.09 6.33 -5.00
CA GLY A 129 -22.92 6.22 -3.55
C GLY A 129 -22.34 4.86 -3.14
N VAL A 130 -21.41 4.86 -2.19
CA VAL A 130 -20.88 3.59 -1.63
C VAL A 130 -21.92 2.90 -0.76
N HIS A 131 -22.60 3.68 0.07
CA HIS A 131 -23.45 3.20 1.16
C HIS A 131 -24.96 3.24 0.87
N SER A 132 -25.37 3.72 -0.31
CA SER A 132 -26.78 3.84 -0.70
C SER A 132 -27.41 2.47 -0.94
N GLU A 133 -28.75 2.41 -0.91
CA GLU A 133 -29.52 1.17 -1.11
C GLU A 133 -29.21 0.46 -2.43
N THR A 134 -28.93 1.22 -3.50
CA THR A 134 -28.48 0.74 -4.82
C THR A 134 -27.00 1.09 -5.09
N GLY A 135 -26.24 1.23 -3.99
CA GLY A 135 -24.84 1.67 -4.00
C GLY A 135 -23.84 0.57 -4.31
N ILE A 136 -22.57 0.96 -4.30
CA ILE A 136 -21.45 0.06 -4.63
C ILE A 136 -21.38 -1.14 -3.69
N LEU A 137 -21.65 -0.96 -2.38
CA LEU A 137 -21.63 -2.11 -1.45
C LEU A 137 -22.77 -3.10 -1.73
N THR A 138 -23.89 -2.68 -2.30
CA THR A 138 -24.98 -3.59 -2.69
C THR A 138 -24.52 -4.48 -3.85
N ASP A 139 -23.77 -3.93 -4.82
CA ASP A 139 -23.21 -4.72 -5.92
C ASP A 139 -22.16 -5.71 -5.41
N ILE A 140 -21.26 -5.27 -4.52
CA ILE A 140 -20.26 -6.15 -3.90
C ILE A 140 -20.93 -7.28 -3.12
N GLU A 141 -22.03 -7.00 -2.41
CA GLU A 141 -22.80 -8.03 -1.72
C GLU A 141 -23.41 -9.05 -2.70
N ALA A 142 -24.01 -8.57 -3.79
CA ALA A 142 -24.59 -9.43 -4.81
C ALA A 142 -23.53 -10.36 -5.43
N ILE A 143 -22.35 -9.81 -5.78
CA ILE A 143 -21.20 -10.57 -6.26
C ILE A 143 -20.75 -11.59 -5.21
N GLY A 144 -20.56 -11.16 -3.96
CA GLY A 144 -20.09 -12.05 -2.90
C GLY A 144 -21.07 -13.18 -2.55
N ARG A 145 -22.38 -12.96 -2.73
CA ARG A 145 -23.39 -14.01 -2.62
C ARG A 145 -23.33 -14.99 -3.80
N ALA A 146 -23.23 -14.48 -5.03
CA ALA A 146 -23.15 -15.29 -6.24
C ALA A 146 -21.89 -16.17 -6.26
N GLU A 147 -20.73 -15.59 -5.95
CA GLU A 147 -19.42 -16.25 -5.97
C GLU A 147 -19.06 -16.93 -4.64
N ALA A 148 -20.00 -16.99 -3.70
CA ALA A 148 -19.78 -17.57 -2.38
C ALA A 148 -18.54 -17.01 -1.63
N ILE A 149 -18.25 -15.72 -1.76
CA ILE A 149 -17.10 -15.07 -1.11
C ILE A 149 -17.43 -14.76 0.36
N ARG A 150 -16.73 -15.43 1.30
CA ARG A 150 -16.87 -15.14 2.75
C ARG A 150 -16.46 -13.70 3.06
N GLY A 151 -17.27 -12.99 3.85
CA GLY A 151 -17.00 -11.60 4.23
C GLY A 151 -17.53 -10.55 3.25
N ALA A 152 -18.08 -10.98 2.09
CA ALA A 152 -18.70 -10.11 1.10
C ALA A 152 -20.19 -10.41 0.90
N ARG A 153 -20.88 -11.01 1.87
CA ARG A 153 -22.32 -11.38 1.78
C ARG A 153 -23.22 -10.59 2.72
N ASP A 154 -22.63 -9.67 3.48
CA ASP A 154 -23.28 -8.91 4.54
C ASP A 154 -22.80 -7.46 4.49
N GLN A 155 -23.75 -6.52 4.48
CA GLN A 155 -23.49 -5.09 4.40
C GLN A 155 -22.66 -4.57 5.56
N ASP A 156 -22.88 -5.06 6.79
CA ASP A 156 -22.16 -4.56 7.96
C ASP A 156 -20.68 -4.91 7.91
N THR A 157 -20.37 -6.14 7.47
CA THR A 157 -19.02 -6.61 7.23
C THR A 157 -18.36 -5.79 6.12
N LEU A 158 -19.06 -5.55 5.00
CA LEU A 158 -18.56 -4.73 3.91
C LEU A 158 -18.28 -3.29 4.33
N ARG A 159 -19.16 -2.67 5.13
CA ARG A 159 -18.94 -1.32 5.67
C ARG A 159 -17.70 -1.28 6.57
N LYS A 160 -17.49 -2.29 7.40
CA LYS A 160 -16.29 -2.40 8.26
C LYS A 160 -15.03 -2.54 7.41
N ILE A 161 -15.03 -3.46 6.45
CA ILE A 161 -13.91 -3.67 5.52
C ILE A 161 -13.57 -2.37 4.78
N TRP A 162 -14.56 -1.72 4.16
CA TRP A 162 -14.35 -0.47 3.45
C TRP A 162 -13.79 0.62 4.37
N LYS A 163 -14.38 0.79 5.56
CA LYS A 163 -13.91 1.78 6.55
C LYS A 163 -12.44 1.53 6.93
N THR A 164 -12.04 0.28 7.10
CA THR A 164 -10.68 -0.09 7.51
C THR A 164 -9.65 0.18 6.40
N TYR A 165 -9.94 -0.20 5.15
CA TYR A 165 -8.91 -0.27 4.10
C TYR A 165 -8.98 0.80 3.02
N ARG A 166 -10.08 1.54 2.86
CA ARG A 166 -10.25 2.53 1.77
C ARG A 166 -9.12 3.56 1.63
N GLY A 167 -8.40 3.82 2.72
CA GLY A 167 -7.25 4.73 2.74
C GLY A 167 -5.97 4.20 2.07
N VAL A 168 -5.89 2.88 1.82
CA VAL A 168 -4.62 2.22 1.46
C VAL A 168 -4.71 1.31 0.25
N ILE A 169 -5.90 1.19 -0.37
CA ILE A 169 -6.12 0.29 -1.51
C ILE A 169 -5.42 0.72 -2.81
N HIS A 170 -5.02 1.99 -2.94
CA HIS A 170 -4.55 2.55 -4.20
C HIS A 170 -3.22 1.97 -4.70
N LEU A 171 -2.36 1.49 -3.80
CA LEU A 171 -1.14 0.78 -4.20
C LEU A 171 -1.49 -0.57 -4.83
N GLY A 172 -2.35 -1.36 -4.18
CA GLY A 172 -2.82 -2.64 -4.72
C GLY A 172 -3.60 -2.48 -6.02
N LEU A 173 -4.45 -1.44 -6.15
CA LEU A 173 -5.12 -1.13 -7.42
C LEU A 173 -4.12 -0.82 -8.54
N ALA A 174 -3.02 -0.12 -8.23
CA ALA A 174 -1.97 0.12 -9.21
C ALA A 174 -1.26 -1.17 -9.58
N LEU A 175 -0.89 -2.01 -8.62
CA LEU A 175 -0.21 -3.29 -8.87
C LEU A 175 -1.02 -4.22 -9.79
N MET A 176 -2.35 -4.27 -9.62
CA MET A 176 -3.25 -5.05 -10.50
C MET A 176 -3.21 -4.62 -11.98
N ASP A 177 -2.84 -3.37 -12.29
CA ASP A 177 -2.70 -2.91 -13.68
C ASP A 177 -1.38 -3.41 -14.33
N PHE A 178 -0.44 -3.94 -13.53
CA PHE A 178 0.91 -4.35 -13.97
C PHE A 178 1.24 -5.82 -13.64
N ASP A 179 0.23 -6.67 -13.41
CA ASP A 179 0.36 -8.05 -12.91
C ASP A 179 1.25 -8.98 -13.77
N ASP A 180 1.67 -8.53 -14.97
CA ASP A 180 2.52 -9.25 -15.93
C ASP A 180 3.87 -8.55 -16.26
N ASP A 181 4.20 -7.40 -15.64
CA ASP A 181 5.44 -6.66 -15.96
C ASP A 181 6.56 -7.02 -14.97
N PRO A 182 7.66 -7.67 -15.42
CA PRO A 182 8.77 -8.05 -14.56
C PRO A 182 9.56 -6.86 -13.98
N GLU A 183 9.33 -5.64 -14.47
CA GLU A 183 9.96 -4.43 -13.92
C GLU A 183 8.96 -3.51 -13.23
N VAL A 184 8.80 -3.71 -11.92
CA VAL A 184 8.09 -2.76 -11.06
C VAL A 184 8.78 -1.38 -11.14
N SER A 185 8.18 -0.49 -11.91
CA SER A 185 8.72 0.83 -12.27
C SER A 185 8.13 1.93 -11.37
N PRO A 186 8.78 3.11 -11.24
CA PRO A 186 8.17 4.30 -10.62
C PRO A 186 6.80 4.67 -11.19
N VAL A 187 6.46 4.18 -12.39
CA VAL A 187 5.13 4.32 -13.01
C VAL A 187 4.01 3.73 -12.12
N VAL A 188 4.26 2.62 -11.40
CA VAL A 188 3.29 2.03 -10.46
C VAL A 188 2.91 3.03 -9.37
N LEU A 189 3.89 3.77 -8.85
CA LEU A 189 3.65 4.77 -7.81
C LEU A 189 2.88 5.98 -8.34
N ALA A 190 3.15 6.41 -9.57
CA ALA A 190 2.36 7.45 -10.24
C ALA A 190 0.90 7.01 -10.45
N ARG A 191 0.69 5.74 -10.82
CA ARG A 191 -0.64 5.15 -10.96
C ARG A 191 -1.38 5.06 -9.63
N ALA A 192 -0.69 4.65 -8.56
CA ALA A 192 -1.24 4.62 -7.21
C ALA A 192 -1.66 6.02 -6.74
N GLU A 193 -0.84 7.04 -7.01
CA GLU A 193 -1.20 8.43 -6.70
C GLU A 193 -2.43 8.90 -7.47
N ASN A 194 -2.57 8.52 -8.74
CA ASN A 194 -3.78 8.84 -9.51
C ASN A 194 -5.04 8.22 -8.89
N TYR A 195 -4.99 6.95 -8.49
CA TYR A 195 -6.12 6.32 -7.79
C TYR A 195 -6.42 6.98 -6.44
N ARG A 196 -5.37 7.31 -5.67
CA ARG A 196 -5.51 8.03 -4.41
C ARG A 196 -6.27 9.35 -4.59
N ARG A 197 -5.84 10.16 -5.57
CA ARG A 197 -6.46 11.45 -5.93
C ARG A 197 -7.89 11.30 -6.40
N LEU A 198 -8.20 10.30 -7.25
CA LEU A 198 -9.57 10.04 -7.68
C LEU A 198 -10.49 9.83 -6.48
N LEU A 199 -10.06 9.04 -5.48
CA LEU A 199 -10.82 8.77 -4.27
C LEU A 199 -10.97 9.99 -3.35
N SER A 200 -9.99 10.89 -3.32
CA SER A 200 -9.97 12.04 -2.40
C SER A 200 -10.49 13.35 -2.98
N GLU A 201 -10.49 13.50 -4.30
CA GLU A 201 -10.91 14.72 -5.00
C GLU A 201 -12.35 14.64 -5.54
N ASN A 202 -12.96 13.45 -5.51
CA ASN A 202 -14.33 13.23 -5.99
C ASN A 202 -15.25 12.80 -4.86
N CYS A 203 -16.51 13.19 -4.95
CA CYS A 203 -17.56 12.85 -4.00
C CYS A 203 -18.69 12.04 -4.67
N PRO A 204 -19.40 11.19 -3.91
CA PRO A 204 -20.68 10.66 -4.35
C PRO A 204 -21.66 11.75 -4.75
N ARG A 205 -22.49 11.45 -5.74
CA ARG A 205 -23.54 12.34 -6.24
C ARG A 205 -24.42 12.86 -5.11
N GLY A 206 -24.63 14.17 -5.09
CA GLY A 206 -25.45 14.84 -4.07
C GLY A 206 -24.77 14.99 -2.71
N THR A 207 -23.47 14.73 -2.61
CA THR A 207 -22.67 14.93 -1.40
C THR A 207 -21.49 15.85 -1.65
N SER A 208 -20.92 16.43 -0.58
CA SER A 208 -19.71 17.26 -0.63
C SER A 208 -18.49 16.59 0.00
N LYS A 209 -18.66 15.40 0.60
CA LYS A 209 -17.59 14.65 1.23
C LYS A 209 -16.95 13.70 0.22
N PRO A 210 -15.62 13.64 0.11
CA PRO A 210 -14.98 12.74 -0.82
C PRO A 210 -15.23 11.28 -0.47
N TYR A 211 -15.01 10.37 -1.42
CA TYR A 211 -15.11 8.93 -1.18
C TYR A 211 -14.17 8.48 -0.05
N VAL A 212 -12.98 9.08 0.00
CA VAL A 212 -11.98 8.86 1.05
C VAL A 212 -11.41 10.21 1.48
N ASP A 213 -11.35 10.43 2.79
CA ASP A 213 -10.70 11.61 3.35
C ASP A 213 -9.19 11.58 3.04
N PRO A 214 -8.59 12.66 2.51
CA PRO A 214 -7.15 12.72 2.24
C PRO A 214 -6.30 12.31 3.46
N SER A 215 -6.67 12.73 4.67
CA SER A 215 -5.92 12.44 5.90
C SER A 215 -5.94 10.96 6.29
N ALA A 216 -6.91 10.20 5.78
CA ALA A 216 -7.03 8.77 5.98
C ALA A 216 -6.17 7.96 5.00
N GLN A 217 -5.55 8.61 4.00
CA GLN A 217 -4.76 7.94 2.98
C GLN A 217 -3.27 7.96 3.28
N LEU A 218 -2.55 6.98 2.73
CA LEU A 218 -1.09 7.02 2.66
C LEU A 218 -0.66 7.54 1.28
N ILE A 219 0.48 8.21 1.20
CA ILE A 219 1.04 8.68 -0.07
C ILE A 219 2.31 7.91 -0.35
N PHE A 220 2.39 7.18 -1.46
CA PHE A 220 3.63 6.52 -1.87
C PHE A 220 4.37 7.40 -2.86
N ARG A 221 5.63 7.73 -2.57
CA ARG A 221 6.42 8.64 -3.40
C ARG A 221 7.77 8.05 -3.72
N TYR A 222 8.08 7.97 -5.02
CA TYR A 222 9.40 7.62 -5.48
C TYR A 222 10.45 8.66 -5.05
N MET A 223 11.60 8.19 -4.60
CA MET A 223 12.69 9.02 -4.08
C MET A 223 13.93 8.96 -4.99
N THR A 224 14.01 9.87 -5.97
CA THR A 224 15.06 9.99 -7.01
C THR A 224 16.49 10.30 -6.52
N ARG A 225 16.70 10.48 -5.22
CA ARG A 225 18.06 10.65 -4.67
C ARG A 225 18.36 9.43 -3.85
N LEU A 226 19.55 8.84 -4.08
CA LEU A 226 20.30 7.97 -3.16
C LEU A 226 20.33 8.59 -1.76
N LYS A 227 19.20 8.52 -1.07
CA LYS A 227 19.15 8.55 0.37
C LYS A 227 19.11 7.08 0.73
N PRO A 228 20.02 6.62 1.60
CA PRO A 228 19.81 5.31 2.23
C PRO A 228 18.38 5.26 2.78
N PRO A 229 17.79 4.07 2.94
CA PRO A 229 16.50 3.91 3.62
C PRO A 229 16.46 4.88 4.81
N ARG A 230 15.44 5.76 4.82
CA ARG A 230 15.39 6.83 5.83
C ARG A 230 15.12 6.18 7.17
N PHE A 231 16.16 6.16 8.00
CA PHE A 231 16.14 5.82 9.41
C PHE A 231 15.82 7.07 10.23
#